data_AF-A0ABD1P325-F1
#
_entry.id   AF-A0ABD1P325-F1
#
_cell.length_a   1.000
_cell.length_b   1.000
_cell.length_c   1.000
_cell.angle_alpha   90.00
_cell.angle_beta   90.00
_cell.angle_gamma   90.00
#
_symmetry.space_group_name_H-M   'P 1'
#
loop_
_entity.id
_entity.type
_entity.pdbx_description
1 polymer ?
#
loop_
_entity_poly.entity_id
_entity_poly.type
_entity_poly.pdbx_seq_one_letter_code
_entity_poly.pdbx_strand_id
1 'polypeptide(L)'
;MDCSCSSSQPSNSKGGGGGAAKFLADLPSRGLLSSTIVSANPGGMRVYICDHDTSPPEDQLITTDQMNILIRSFMLKNQKSVSCSKDGKGTAANQGVRKRTAERPLDDKASKRAMSCSQLPVGSQSREPDNLHSLTVERLRALLKEKGLPVKGKKDELITRLRAANG
;
A
#
# COMPACT_ATOMS: atom_id res chain seq x y z
N MET A 1 -64.69 8.17 -3.87
CA MET A 1 -63.28 8.58 -3.92
C MET A 1 -62.68 7.96 -5.17
N ASP A 2 -63.09 8.51 -6.29
CA ASP A 2 -62.75 8.17 -7.65
C ASP A 2 -61.47 8.94 -8.03
N CYS A 3 -60.33 8.25 -8.03
CA CYS A 3 -59.08 8.82 -8.51
C CYS A 3 -59.01 8.67 -10.03
N SER A 4 -59.31 9.74 -10.76
CA SER A 4 -59.10 9.82 -12.20
C SER A 4 -57.61 9.73 -12.53
N CYS A 5 -57.20 8.65 -13.21
CA CYS A 5 -55.84 8.46 -13.70
C CYS A 5 -55.70 9.13 -15.08
N SER A 6 -54.99 10.27 -15.13
CA SER A 6 -54.65 10.92 -16.40
C SER A 6 -53.52 10.17 -17.10
N SER A 7 -53.89 9.37 -18.11
CA SER A 7 -52.98 8.82 -19.12
C SER A 7 -52.36 9.97 -19.92
N SER A 8 -51.07 10.25 -19.71
CA SER A 8 -50.32 11.18 -20.55
C SER A 8 -49.76 10.46 -21.78
N GLN A 9 -50.27 10.83 -22.95
CA GLN A 9 -49.68 10.43 -24.24
C GLN A 9 -48.32 11.10 -24.45
N PRO A 10 -47.37 10.47 -25.17
CA PRO A 10 -46.09 11.08 -25.48
C PRO A 10 -46.30 12.20 -26.52
N SER A 11 -46.06 13.44 -26.13
CA SER A 11 -46.02 14.57 -27.06
C SER A 11 -44.72 14.50 -27.86
N ASN A 12 -44.85 14.20 -29.15
CA ASN A 12 -43.76 14.23 -30.10
C ASN A 12 -43.38 15.70 -30.41
N SER A 13 -42.64 16.35 -29.51
CA SER A 13 -42.11 17.68 -29.75
C SER A 13 -40.74 17.58 -30.44
N LYS A 14 -40.72 17.84 -31.75
CA LYS A 14 -39.52 18.24 -32.48
C LYS A 14 -39.10 19.64 -31.99
N GLY A 15 -38.52 19.71 -30.79
CA GLY A 15 -37.91 20.91 -30.20
C GLY A 15 -36.41 20.67 -30.03
N GLY A 16 -35.60 21.55 -30.61
CA GLY A 16 -34.17 21.34 -30.86
C GLY A 16 -33.33 20.89 -29.66
N GLY A 17 -32.47 19.90 -29.92
CA GLY A 17 -31.45 19.37 -29.01
C GLY A 17 -30.32 20.36 -28.70
N GLY A 18 -30.65 21.43 -27.98
CA GLY A 18 -29.69 22.39 -27.44
C GLY A 18 -29.59 22.24 -25.91
N GLY A 19 -28.55 21.57 -25.43
CA GLY A 19 -28.27 21.42 -24.00
C GLY A 19 -27.59 20.09 -23.66
N ALA A 20 -27.40 19.83 -22.37
CA ALA A 20 -26.78 18.60 -21.87
C ALA A 20 -27.56 17.32 -22.24
N ALA A 21 -28.85 17.43 -22.54
CA ALA A 21 -29.72 16.32 -22.93
C ALA A 21 -29.21 15.51 -24.13
N LYS A 22 -28.46 16.15 -25.05
CA LYS A 22 -27.85 15.45 -26.20
C LYS A 22 -26.81 14.41 -25.80
N PHE A 23 -26.20 14.57 -24.63
CA PHE A 23 -25.22 13.63 -24.08
C PHE A 23 -25.88 12.56 -23.19
N LEU A 24 -27.21 12.60 -23.02
CA LEU A 24 -27.98 11.72 -22.14
C LEU A 24 -29.04 10.89 -22.87
N ALA A 25 -29.19 11.06 -24.19
CA ALA A 25 -30.27 10.44 -24.96
C ALA A 25 -30.13 8.91 -25.11
N ASP A 26 -28.90 8.39 -25.08
CA ASP A 26 -28.59 6.98 -25.40
C ASP A 26 -27.93 6.26 -24.21
N LEU A 27 -28.47 6.43 -23.01
CA LEU A 27 -27.98 5.70 -21.85
C LEU A 27 -28.25 4.19 -22.01
N PRO A 28 -27.30 3.31 -21.64
CA PRO A 28 -27.50 1.87 -21.73
C PRO A 28 -28.71 1.41 -20.90
N SER A 29 -29.72 0.84 -21.55
CA SER A 29 -30.86 0.24 -20.86
C SER A 29 -30.48 -1.11 -20.26
N ARG A 30 -30.06 -1.14 -18.99
CA ARG A 30 -29.69 -2.39 -18.28
C ARG A 30 -30.87 -3.08 -17.57
N GLY A 31 -32.12 -2.67 -17.84
CA GLY A 31 -33.30 -3.29 -17.23
C GLY A 31 -34.63 -2.64 -17.65
N LEU A 32 -35.73 -3.22 -17.17
CA LEU A 32 -37.11 -2.81 -17.46
C LEU A 32 -37.64 -1.85 -16.37
N LEU A 33 -37.06 -0.66 -16.26
CA LEU A 33 -37.49 0.38 -15.32
C LEU A 33 -38.61 1.26 -15.90
N SER A 34 -39.58 0.65 -16.58
CA SER A 34 -40.68 1.37 -17.26
C SER A 34 -41.89 1.59 -16.35
N SER A 35 -42.00 0.87 -15.23
CA SER A 35 -43.10 1.02 -14.28
C SER A 35 -42.59 1.52 -12.93
N THR A 36 -43.01 2.71 -12.52
CA THR A 36 -42.84 3.20 -11.14
C THR A 36 -43.90 2.54 -10.25
N ILE A 37 -43.85 1.22 -10.11
CA ILE A 37 -44.69 0.55 -9.12
C ILE A 37 -44.02 0.79 -7.77
N VAL A 38 -44.61 1.69 -6.99
CA VAL A 38 -44.25 1.89 -5.60
C VAL A 38 -44.51 0.57 -4.89
N SER A 39 -43.44 -0.10 -4.44
CA SER A 39 -43.54 -1.36 -3.68
C SER A 39 -44.52 -1.16 -2.52
N ALA A 40 -45.60 -1.95 -2.50
CA ALA A 40 -46.60 -1.94 -1.43
C ALA A 40 -46.03 -2.34 -0.06
N ASN A 41 -44.77 -2.78 -0.01
CA ASN A 41 -44.06 -3.06 1.22
C ASN A 41 -42.93 -2.03 1.39
N PRO A 42 -43.14 -0.93 2.16
CA PRO A 42 -42.11 0.06 2.45
C PRO A 42 -41.05 -0.44 3.45
N GLY A 43 -41.15 -1.70 3.90
CA GLY A 43 -40.33 -2.31 4.94
C GLY A 43 -39.00 -2.96 4.51
N GLY A 44 -38.44 -2.60 3.35
CA GLY A 44 -37.09 -3.04 2.95
C GLY A 44 -37.01 -4.47 2.37
N MET A 45 -35.80 -4.82 1.92
CA MET A 45 -35.49 -6.11 1.28
C MET A 45 -35.81 -7.28 2.21
N ARG A 46 -36.49 -8.30 1.69
CA ARG A 46 -36.85 -9.50 2.47
C ARG A 46 -35.60 -10.22 2.95
N VAL A 47 -35.59 -10.63 4.21
CA VAL A 47 -34.54 -11.48 4.78
C VAL A 47 -34.59 -12.85 4.10
N TYR A 48 -33.46 -13.29 3.55
CA TYR A 48 -33.33 -14.63 3.01
C TYR A 48 -33.06 -15.61 4.16
N ILE A 49 -33.85 -16.67 4.24
CA ILE A 49 -33.69 -17.77 5.19
C ILE A 49 -33.32 -19.01 4.37
N CYS A 50 -32.19 -19.63 4.70
CA CYS A 50 -31.73 -20.83 4.03
C CYS A 50 -32.45 -22.05 4.62
N ASP A 51 -33.27 -22.74 3.81
CA ASP A 51 -33.90 -24.01 4.19
C ASP A 51 -33.03 -25.23 3.86
N HIS A 52 -31.86 -25.00 3.28
CA HIS A 52 -30.89 -26.03 2.87
C HIS A 52 -29.50 -25.73 3.42
N ASP A 53 -28.65 -26.75 3.42
CA ASP A 53 -27.25 -26.58 3.80
C ASP A 53 -26.56 -25.61 2.83
N THR A 54 -25.91 -24.60 3.41
CA THR A 54 -25.14 -23.58 2.69
C THR A 54 -23.65 -23.68 2.98
N SER A 55 -23.22 -24.83 3.51
CA SER A 55 -21.80 -25.15 3.61
C SER A 55 -21.15 -25.06 2.23
N PRO A 56 -19.97 -24.41 2.13
CA PRO A 56 -19.23 -24.39 0.88
C PRO A 56 -18.78 -25.81 0.51
N PRO A 57 -18.58 -26.11 -0.79
CA PRO A 57 -18.00 -27.38 -1.22
C PRO A 57 -16.67 -27.69 -0.51
N GLU A 58 -16.50 -28.94 -0.07
CA GLU A 58 -15.40 -29.36 0.83
C GLU A 58 -14.00 -29.19 0.22
N ASP A 59 -13.90 -29.19 -1.11
CA ASP A 59 -12.67 -29.02 -1.87
C ASP A 59 -12.24 -27.54 -1.99
N GLN A 60 -13.12 -26.59 -1.70
CA GLN A 60 -12.86 -25.15 -1.89
C GLN A 60 -12.47 -24.48 -0.57
N LEU A 61 -11.18 -24.55 -0.25
CA LEU A 61 -10.64 -23.95 0.97
C LEU A 61 -9.88 -22.64 0.67
N ILE A 62 -10.39 -21.53 1.20
CA ILE A 62 -9.71 -20.23 1.13
C ILE A 62 -8.59 -20.22 2.17
N THR A 63 -7.34 -20.30 1.72
CA THR A 63 -6.15 -20.15 2.58
C THR A 63 -5.51 -18.79 2.42
N THR A 64 -4.90 -18.29 3.49
CA THR A 64 -3.98 -17.15 3.43
C THR A 64 -2.56 -17.66 3.56
N ASP A 65 -1.68 -17.25 2.64
CA ASP A 65 -0.26 -17.56 2.78
C ASP A 65 0.35 -16.74 3.93
N GLN A 66 0.80 -17.47 4.95
CA GLN A 66 1.33 -16.95 6.21
C GLN A 66 2.72 -16.32 6.09
N MET A 67 3.40 -16.49 4.96
CA MET A 67 4.71 -15.90 4.73
C MET A 67 4.61 -14.40 4.52
N ASN A 68 5.43 -13.66 5.26
CA ASN A 68 5.57 -12.22 5.10
C ASN A 68 5.89 -11.85 3.64
N ILE A 69 5.22 -10.81 3.13
CA ILE A 69 5.33 -10.37 1.75
C ILE A 69 6.78 -10.04 1.32
N LEU A 70 7.62 -9.56 2.23
CA LEU A 70 9.03 -9.24 1.94
C LEU A 70 9.85 -10.52 1.74
N ILE A 71 9.64 -11.52 2.61
CA ILE A 71 10.31 -12.82 2.52
C ILE A 71 9.90 -13.51 1.22
N ARG A 72 8.60 -13.54 0.90
CA ARG A 72 8.07 -14.08 -0.35
C ARG A 72 8.71 -13.41 -1.56
N SER A 73 8.76 -12.08 -1.56
CA SER A 73 9.37 -11.30 -2.65
C SER A 73 10.86 -11.61 -2.84
N PHE A 74 11.59 -11.73 -1.73
CA PHE A 74 13.01 -12.08 -1.77
C PHE A 74 13.23 -13.51 -2.28
N MET A 75 12.44 -14.48 -1.82
CA MET A 75 12.50 -15.87 -2.29
C MET A 75 12.17 -15.99 -3.78
N LEU A 76 11.17 -15.27 -4.28
CA LEU A 76 10.82 -15.22 -5.71
C LEU A 76 11.94 -14.59 -6.55
N LYS A 77 12.60 -13.54 -6.04
CA LYS A 77 13.76 -12.91 -6.69
C LYS A 77 14.93 -13.90 -6.81
N ASN A 78 15.19 -14.68 -5.76
CA ASN A 78 16.30 -15.63 -5.74
C ASN A 78 16.04 -16.84 -6.65
N GLN A 79 14.81 -17.33 -6.74
CA GLN A 79 14.46 -18.40 -7.68
C GLN A 79 14.57 -17.96 -9.14
N LYS A 80 14.27 -16.69 -9.46
CA LYS A 80 14.49 -16.13 -10.81
C LYS A 80 15.97 -16.06 -11.19
N SER A 81 16.88 -15.87 -10.22
CA SER A 81 18.34 -15.89 -10.48
C SER A 81 18.93 -17.28 -10.66
N VAL A 82 18.30 -18.34 -10.13
CA VAL A 82 18.78 -19.73 -10.24
C VAL A 82 18.16 -20.47 -11.44
N SER A 83 16.99 -20.03 -11.93
CA SER A 83 16.29 -20.63 -13.09
C SER A 83 16.43 -19.88 -14.41
N CYS A 84 17.19 -18.77 -14.46
CA CYS A 84 17.50 -18.09 -15.73
C CYS A 84 18.80 -18.65 -16.34
N SER A 85 18.73 -19.87 -16.86
CA SER A 85 19.59 -20.26 -17.98
C SER A 85 18.92 -19.72 -19.25
N LYS A 86 19.68 -18.95 -20.06
CA LYS A 86 19.48 -18.56 -21.48
C LYS A 86 18.17 -19.06 -22.13
N ASP A 87 17.28 -18.22 -22.67
CA ASP A 87 17.51 -17.35 -23.83
C ASP A 87 16.42 -16.25 -23.95
N GLY A 88 16.74 -15.19 -24.70
CA GLY A 88 15.71 -14.37 -25.37
C GLY A 88 15.50 -12.96 -24.81
N LYS A 89 16.21 -12.00 -25.41
CA LYS A 89 15.97 -10.55 -25.39
C LYS A 89 14.47 -10.21 -25.53
N GLY A 90 13.85 -9.73 -24.45
CA GLY A 90 12.49 -9.21 -24.44
C GLY A 90 12.31 -8.21 -23.30
N THR A 91 12.23 -6.94 -23.68
CA THR A 91 12.16 -5.74 -22.84
C THR A 91 11.05 -5.84 -21.78
N ALA A 92 11.42 -6.09 -20.53
CA ALA A 92 10.49 -5.99 -19.40
C ALA A 92 10.23 -4.51 -19.11
N ALA A 93 9.16 -3.99 -19.72
CA ALA A 93 8.61 -2.68 -19.42
C ALA A 93 8.27 -2.61 -17.92
N ASN A 94 9.06 -1.81 -17.20
CA ASN A 94 8.81 -1.40 -15.83
C ASN A 94 7.55 -0.50 -15.81
N GLN A 95 6.36 -1.09 -15.81
CA GLN A 95 5.10 -0.41 -15.51
C GLN A 95 4.87 -0.42 -13.99
N GLY A 96 5.81 0.18 -13.27
CA GLY A 96 5.60 0.62 -11.90
C GLY A 96 4.69 1.85 -11.90
N VAL A 97 3.40 1.61 -11.66
CA VAL A 97 2.47 2.46 -10.90
C VAL A 97 2.82 3.97 -10.91
N ARG A 98 2.51 4.65 -12.01
CA ARG A 98 2.37 6.13 -12.01
C ARG A 98 0.94 6.47 -11.61
N LYS A 99 0.68 6.67 -10.30
CA LYS A 99 -0.53 7.36 -9.82
C LYS A 99 -0.18 8.40 -8.73
N ARG A 100 0.00 9.63 -9.22
CA ARG A 100 -0.11 10.97 -8.57
C ARG A 100 0.72 11.25 -7.31
N THR A 101 1.95 11.74 -7.51
CA THR A 101 2.63 12.60 -6.53
C THR A 101 2.16 14.03 -6.78
N ALA A 102 1.45 14.63 -5.82
CA ALA A 102 1.26 16.07 -5.80
C ALA A 102 2.54 16.68 -5.22
N GLU A 103 3.29 17.39 -6.05
CA GLU A 103 4.41 18.24 -5.65
C GLU A 103 3.83 19.52 -5.03
N ARG A 104 4.28 19.86 -3.81
CA ARG A 104 4.22 21.23 -3.29
C ARG A 104 5.51 21.55 -2.52
N PRO A 105 6.03 22.78 -2.68
CA PRO A 105 7.40 23.15 -2.35
C PRO A 105 7.59 23.46 -0.86
N LEU A 106 8.88 23.46 -0.49
CA LEU A 106 9.48 23.88 0.78
C LEU A 106 9.12 25.35 1.11
N ASP A 107 8.84 25.66 2.39
CA ASP A 107 9.59 26.67 3.15
C ASP A 107 9.12 26.79 4.62
N ASP A 108 10.13 26.76 5.49
CA ASP A 108 10.40 27.56 6.70
C ASP A 108 9.51 27.64 7.97
N LYS A 109 10.18 27.20 9.05
CA LYS A 109 10.32 27.83 10.38
C LYS A 109 9.11 27.83 11.34
N ALA A 110 9.21 27.01 12.39
CA ALA A 110 8.97 27.48 13.77
C ALA A 110 9.54 26.50 14.80
N SER A 111 10.59 26.97 15.47
CA SER A 111 11.20 26.41 16.68
C SER A 111 10.18 26.31 17.82
N LYS A 112 9.99 25.11 18.39
CA LYS A 112 9.56 24.94 19.78
C LYS A 112 10.37 23.82 20.43
N ARG A 113 11.34 24.25 21.24
CA ARG A 113 12.11 23.40 22.16
C ARG A 113 11.19 22.90 23.27
N ALA A 114 11.27 21.63 23.59
CA ALA A 114 10.92 21.11 24.91
C ALA A 114 12.19 20.48 25.49
N MET A 115 12.64 21.07 26.59
CA MET A 115 13.83 20.76 27.36
C MET A 115 13.50 19.80 28.51
N SER A 116 14.53 19.05 28.92
CA SER A 116 14.87 18.61 30.30
C SER A 116 15.28 17.12 30.29
N CYS A 117 16.58 16.82 30.40
CA CYS A 117 17.31 16.53 31.66
C CYS A 117 17.07 15.05 32.02
N SER A 118 18.02 14.14 32.16
CA SER A 118 19.42 14.09 32.60
C SER A 118 19.86 12.63 32.30
N GLN A 119 21.09 12.22 31.99
CA GLN A 119 22.33 12.28 32.75
C GLN A 119 23.47 11.82 31.79
N LEU A 120 24.59 12.54 31.78
CA LEU A 120 25.92 11.99 31.47
C LEU A 120 26.78 12.23 32.74
N PRO A 121 27.99 11.70 32.84
CA PRO A 121 28.39 10.30 32.76
C PRO A 121 29.24 9.95 34.01
N VAL A 122 29.08 8.78 34.61
CA VAL A 122 30.05 8.34 35.64
C VAL A 122 30.22 6.82 35.64
N GLY A 123 31.47 6.41 35.45
CA GLY A 123 32.03 5.24 36.11
C GLY A 123 31.76 3.87 35.49
N SER A 124 32.55 3.50 34.49
CA SER A 124 33.52 2.41 34.68
C SER A 124 34.36 2.21 33.43
N GLN A 125 35.65 2.48 33.60
CA GLN A 125 36.66 1.82 32.79
C GLN A 125 36.58 0.29 33.01
N SER A 126 37.07 -0.42 32.00
CA SER A 126 37.54 -1.81 32.04
C SER A 126 36.59 -2.85 31.46
N ARG A 127 37.07 -3.47 30.37
CA ARG A 127 36.61 -4.72 29.73
C ARG A 127 35.34 -4.54 28.88
N GLU A 128 35.23 -4.89 27.61
CA GLU A 128 35.89 -5.84 26.72
C GLU A 128 35.30 -5.56 25.30
N PRO A 129 35.90 -6.04 24.21
CA PRO A 129 35.64 -5.65 22.81
C PRO A 129 34.31 -6.14 22.19
N ASP A 130 33.32 -6.48 23.01
CA ASP A 130 32.16 -7.30 22.59
C ASP A 130 30.90 -6.52 22.23
N ASN A 131 30.82 -5.23 22.58
CA ASN A 131 29.69 -4.37 22.20
C ASN A 131 29.94 -3.54 20.93
N LEU A 132 30.94 -3.88 20.11
CA LEU A 132 31.11 -3.24 18.79
C LEU A 132 30.06 -3.73 17.78
N HIS A 133 29.53 -4.94 17.96
CA HIS A 133 28.50 -5.50 17.07
C HIS A 133 27.13 -4.84 17.22
N SER A 134 26.80 -4.29 18.40
CA SER A 134 25.54 -3.57 18.67
C SER A 134 25.53 -2.16 18.09
N LEU A 135 26.70 -1.60 17.74
CA LEU A 135 26.80 -0.29 17.11
C LEU A 135 26.32 -0.31 15.65
N THR A 136 25.66 0.77 15.25
CA THR A 136 25.27 1.00 13.86
C THR A 136 26.51 1.30 13.01
N VAL A 137 26.42 1.07 11.69
CA VAL A 137 27.52 1.35 10.76
C VAL A 137 27.91 2.83 10.81
N GLU A 138 26.96 3.74 10.98
CA GLU A 138 27.23 5.18 11.13
C GLU A 138 28.08 5.47 12.37
N ARG A 139 27.76 4.84 13.51
CA ARG A 139 28.53 5.02 14.74
C ARG A 139 29.94 4.43 14.61
N LEU A 140 30.09 3.26 13.98
CA LEU A 140 31.39 2.65 13.70
C LEU A 140 32.24 3.53 12.76
N ARG A 141 31.62 4.12 11.73
CA ARG A 141 32.28 5.05 10.81
C ARG A 141 32.72 6.34 11.50
N ALA A 142 31.90 6.87 12.41
CA ALA A 142 32.25 8.04 13.21
C ALA A 142 33.47 7.77 14.10
N LEU A 143 33.50 6.62 14.79
CA LEU A 143 34.65 6.22 15.62
C LEU A 143 35.92 6.02 14.80
N LEU A 144 35.83 5.41 13.61
CA LEU A 144 36.98 5.28 12.71
C LEU A 144 37.47 6.64 12.20
N LYS A 145 36.55 7.56 11.87
CA LYS A 145 36.89 8.92 11.45
C LYS A 145 37.57 9.72 12.56
N GLU A 146 37.08 9.59 13.79
CA GLU A 146 37.69 10.20 14.98
C GLU A 146 39.11 9.69 15.22
N LYS A 147 39.35 8.41 14.94
CA LYS A 147 40.67 7.77 15.03
C LYS A 147 41.56 7.94 13.78
N GLY A 148 41.10 8.69 12.77
CA GLY A 148 41.84 8.89 11.53
C GLY A 148 41.99 7.64 10.65
N LEU A 149 41.18 6.61 10.89
CA LEU A 149 41.23 5.32 10.19
C LEU A 149 40.29 5.29 8.98
N PRO A 150 40.58 4.44 7.98
CA PRO A 150 39.73 4.35 6.78
C PRO A 150 38.32 3.86 7.13
N VAL A 151 37.33 4.55 6.56
CA VAL A 151 35.88 4.39 6.83
C VAL A 151 35.19 3.46 5.82
N LYS A 152 35.96 2.93 4.86
CA LYS A 152 35.48 1.99 3.83
C LYS A 152 35.51 0.55 4.33
N GLY A 153 34.51 -0.23 3.91
CA GLY A 153 34.41 -1.66 4.21
C GLY A 153 33.01 -2.10 4.65
N LYS A 154 32.86 -3.42 4.82
CA LYS A 154 31.68 -4.05 5.46
C LYS A 154 31.68 -3.80 6.97
N LYS A 155 30.53 -3.98 7.64
CA LYS A 155 30.40 -3.74 9.09
C LYS A 155 31.46 -4.49 9.90
N ASP A 156 31.72 -5.75 9.55
CA ASP A 156 32.72 -6.59 10.24
C ASP A 156 34.14 -6.04 10.07
N GLU A 157 34.51 -5.56 8.88
CA GLU A 157 35.82 -4.93 8.64
C GLU A 157 36.02 -3.66 9.47
N LEU A 158 34.95 -2.87 9.67
CA LEU A 158 35.00 -1.68 10.53
C LEU A 158 35.20 -2.07 12.00
N ILE A 159 34.55 -3.16 12.45
CA ILE A 159 34.67 -3.68 13.81
C ILE A 159 36.07 -4.25 14.04
N THR A 160 36.59 -5.07 13.12
CA THR A 160 37.96 -5.60 13.17
C THR A 160 38.99 -4.47 13.25
N ARG A 161 38.80 -3.41 12.46
CA ARG A 161 39.71 -2.24 12.45
C ARG A 161 39.64 -1.43 13.75
N LEU A 162 38.44 -1.26 14.33
CA LEU A 162 38.28 -0.62 15.63
C LEU A 162 38.87 -1.46 16.78
N ARG A 163 38.73 -2.79 16.71
CA ARG A 163 39.33 -3.72 17.68
C ARG A 163 40.86 -3.66 17.59
N ALA A 164 41.43 -3.67 16.39
CA ALA A 164 42.86 -3.59 16.16
C ALA A 164 43.50 -2.25 16.59
N ALA A 165 42.72 -1.16 16.62
CA ALA A 165 43.20 0.16 17.05
C ALA A 165 43.04 0.41 18.57
N ASN A 166 42.29 -0.44 19.26
CA ASN A 166 41.99 -0.32 20.69
C ASN A 166 42.72 -1.39 21.54
N GLY A 167 43.46 -2.31 20.91
CA GLY A 167 44.37 -3.25 21.57
C GLY A 167 45.80 -2.74 21.47
#